data_AF-A0A9E4JL84-F1
#
_entry.id   AF-A0A9E4JL84-F1
#
_cell.length_a   1.000
_cell.length_b   1.000
_cell.length_c   1.000
_cell.angle_alpha   90.00
_cell.angle_beta   90.00
_cell.angle_gamma   90.00
#
_symmetry.space_group_name_H-M   'P 1'
#
loop_
_entity.id
_entity.type
_entity.pdbx_description
1 polymer ?
#
loop_
_entity_poly.entity_id
_entity_poly.type
_entity_poly.pdbx_seq_one_letter_code
_entity_poly.pdbx_strand_id
1 'polypeptide(L)' 'MEKAGCELLFLPPYSPDLNLIEHWWQKVKTAIRKELPLYDFNIHKATDAAFQYL' A
#
# COMPACT_ATOMS: atom_id res chain seq x y z
N MET A 1 19.47 0.25 -8.16
CA MET A 1 18.95 -0.99 -7.57
C MET A 1 20.11 -1.94 -7.25
N GLU A 2 20.85 -2.45 -8.23
CA GLU A 2 22.03 -3.32 -7.95
C GLU A 2 23.15 -2.61 -7.18
N LYS A 3 23.44 -1.34 -7.48
CA LYS A 3 24.41 -0.53 -6.70
C LYS A 3 24.00 -0.29 -5.24
N ALA A 4 22.72 -0.49 -4.92
CA ALA A 4 22.18 -0.41 -3.56
C ALA A 4 22.03 -1.80 -2.91
N GLY A 5 22.46 -2.87 -3.59
CA GLY A 5 22.33 -4.25 -3.10
C GLY A 5 20.91 -4.83 -3.21
N CYS A 6 20.01 -4.23 -4.00
CA CYS A 6 18.65 -4.73 -4.18
C CYS A 6 18.57 -5.71 -5.34
N GLU A 7 17.85 -6.81 -5.13
CA GLU A 7 17.52 -7.79 -6.15
C GLU A 7 16.19 -7.46 -6.83
N LEU A 8 16.12 -7.65 -8.15
CA LEU A 8 14.89 -7.50 -8.91
C LEU A 8 14.16 -8.85 -8.99
N LEU A 9 12.97 -8.92 -8.40
CA LEU A 9 12.11 -10.10 -8.50
C LEU A 9 11.29 -10.04 -9.80
N PHE A 10 11.37 -11.10 -10.60
CA PHE A 10 10.57 -11.22 -11.82
C PHE A 10 9.10 -11.51 -11.49
N LEU A 11 8.19 -10.77 -12.14
CA LEU A 11 6.74 -10.99 -12.10
C LEU A 11 6.23 -11.17 -13.54
N PRO A 12 5.56 -12.28 -13.88
CA PRO A 12 4.98 -12.46 -15.20
C PRO A 12 3.90 -11.42 -15.54
N PRO A 13 3.70 -11.09 -16.82
CA PRO A 13 2.63 -10.18 -17.23
C PRO A 13 1.24 -10.69 -16.83
N TYR A 14 0.38 -9.78 -16.36
CA TYR A 14 -1.00 -10.06 -15.98
C TYR A 14 -1.17 -11.12 -14.87
N SER A 15 -0.16 -11.29 -13.99
CA SER A 15 -0.21 -12.19 -12.83
C SER A 15 -0.35 -11.42 -11.50
N PRO A 16 -1.48 -10.74 -11.24
CA PRO A 16 -1.69 -10.05 -9.97
C PRO A 16 -1.73 -11.03 -8.78
N ASP A 17 -2.12 -12.28 -9.02
CA ASP A 17 -2.09 -13.38 -8.04
C ASP A 17 -0.70 -13.67 -7.49
N LEU A 18 0.35 -13.40 -8.28
CA LEU A 18 1.75 -13.56 -7.86
C LEU A 18 2.33 -12.30 -7.21
N ASN A 19 1.59 -11.18 -7.24
CA ASN A 19 2.05 -9.92 -6.68
C ASN A 19 1.60 -9.77 -5.22
N LEU A 20 2.53 -9.94 -4.27
CA LEU A 20 2.24 -9.99 -2.83
C LEU A 20 1.49 -8.76 -2.29
N ILE A 21 1.67 -7.58 -2.88
CA ILE A 21 0.97 -6.36 -2.44
C ILE A 21 -0.53 -6.38 -2.73
N GLU A 22 -1.00 -7.21 -3.68
CA GLU A 22 -2.42 -7.24 -4.06
C GLU A 22 -3.32 -7.69 -2.90
N HIS A 23 -2.84 -8.64 -2.09
CA HIS A 23 -3.54 -9.10 -0.88
C HIS A 23 -3.64 -8.02 0.20
N TRP A 24 -2.75 -7.02 0.19
CA TRP A 24 -2.74 -5.95 1.17
C TRP A 24 -3.66 -4.78 0.82
N TRP A 25 -4.01 -4.60 -0.46
CA TRP A 25 -4.79 -3.44 -0.89
C TRP A 25 -6.16 -3.32 -0.21
N GLN A 26 -6.81 -4.44 0.10
CA GLN A 26 -8.08 -4.40 0.84
C GLN A 26 -7.89 -3.83 2.25
N LYS A 27 -6.84 -4.26 2.97
CA LYS A 27 -6.52 -3.78 4.32
C LYS A 27 -6.16 -2.30 4.31
N VAL A 28 -5.24 -1.90 3.43
CA VAL A 28 -4.80 -0.51 3.27
C VAL A 28 -5.98 0.41 2.95
N LYS A 29 -6.79 0.09 1.94
CA LYS A 29 -7.96 0.89 1.59
C LYS A 29 -8.97 0.98 2.72
N THR A 30 -9.13 -0.09 3.50
CA THR A 30 -10.06 -0.10 4.65
C THR A 30 -9.56 0.81 5.77
N ALA A 31 -8.26 0.76 6.09
CA ALA A 31 -7.65 1.62 7.09
C ALA A 31 -7.78 3.11 6.70
N ILE A 32 -7.39 3.47 5.47
CA ILE A 32 -7.48 4.85 4.97
C ILE A 32 -8.92 5.37 5.00
N ARG A 33 -9.91 4.55 4.62
CA ARG A 33 -11.33 4.95 4.66
C ARG A 33 -11.84 5.27 6.06
N LYS A 34 -11.29 4.63 7.09
CA LYS A 34 -11.64 4.93 8.49
C LYS A 34 -11.09 6.28 8.94
N GLU A 35 -9.89 6.63 8.47
CA GLU A 35 -9.22 7.88 8.83
C GLU A 35 -9.75 9.10 8.05
N LEU A 36 -10.22 8.92 6.81
CA LEU A 36 -10.64 10.02 5.92
C LEU A 36 -11.56 11.07 6.58
N PRO A 37 -12.63 10.69 7.33
CA PRO A 37 -13.50 11.67 7.97
C PRO A 37 -12.82 12.50 9.07
N LEU A 38 -11.75 11.98 9.69
CA LEU A 38 -11.00 12.68 10.75
C LEU A 38 -10.08 13.78 10.20
N TYR A 39 -9.78 13.73 8.90
CA TYR A 39 -8.84 14.64 8.23
C TYR A 39 -9.49 15.47 7.12
N ASP A 40 -10.79 15.77 7.22
CA ASP A 40 -11.55 16.53 6.21
C ASP A 40 -11.36 15.95 4.80
N PHE A 41 -11.41 14.61 4.71
CA PHE A 41 -11.19 13.84 3.48
C PHE A 41 -9.85 14.11 2.78
N ASN A 42 -8.87 14.68 3.48
CA ASN A 42 -7.51 14.81 2.97
C ASN A 42 -6.82 13.44 2.93
N ILE A 43 -6.59 12.94 1.72
CA ILE A 43 -6.04 11.60 1.51
C ILE A 43 -4.62 11.44 2.05
N HIS A 44 -3.77 12.47 1.98
CA HIS A 44 -2.38 12.38 2.45
C HIS A 44 -2.35 12.19 3.97
N LYS A 45 -3.04 13.06 4.71
CA LYS A 45 -3.11 12.97 6.18
C LYS A 45 -3.76 11.67 6.66
N ALA A 46 -4.85 11.26 6.01
CA ALA A 46 -5.53 10.01 6.34
C ALA A 46 -4.67 8.78 6.02
N THR A 47 -3.85 8.84 4.96
CA THR A 47 -2.90 7.77 4.63
C THR A 47 -1.79 7.68 5.66
N ASP A 48 -1.16 8.81 6.01
CA ASP A 48 -0.10 8.84 7.03
C ASP A 48 -0.61 8.28 8.37
N ALA A 49 -1.81 8.69 8.80
CA ALA A 49 -2.44 8.18 10.02
C ALA A 49 -2.77 6.68 9.92
N ALA A 50 -3.31 6.20 8.79
CA ALA A 50 -3.64 4.80 8.61
C ALA A 50 -2.41 3.90 8.68
N PHE A 51 -1.26 4.35 8.18
CA PHE A 51 0.00 3.60 8.22
C PHE A 51 0.71 3.64 9.58
N GLN A 52 0.33 4.49 10.53
CA GLN A 52 0.88 4.48 11.89
C GLN A 52 0.46 3.24 12.69
N TYR A 53 -0.66 2.60 12.32
CA TYR A 53 -1.27 1.49 13.08
C TYR A 53 -1.48 0.23 12.23
N LEU A 54 -0.97 0.21 10.99
CA LEU A 54 -0.98 -0.92 10.05
C LEU A 54 0.28 -1.77 10.23
#